data_AF-A0A257KSL8-F1
#
_entry.id   AF-A0A257KSL8-F1
#
_cell.length_a   1.000
_cell.length_b   1.000
_cell.length_c   1.000
_cell.angle_alpha   90.00
_cell.angle_beta   90.00
_cell.angle_gamma   90.00
#
_symmetry.space_group_name_H-M   'P 1'
#
loop_
_entity.id
_entity.type
_entity.pdbx_description
1 polymer ?
#
loop_
_entity_poly.entity_id
_entity_poly.type
_entity_poly.pdbx_seq_one_letter_code
_entity_poly.pdbx_strand_id
1 'polypeptide(L)' 'MKRARAKAIALKSGDDVMNKWLYMLLHTAAAAAFMFILQRFVLQSTLESSLIWAMAFGLGAAVIAFKQTNR' A
#
# COMPACT_ATOMS: atom_id res chain seq x y z
N MET A 1 -34.58 -5.51 16.14
CA MET A 1 -34.00 -6.36 15.06
C MET A 1 -33.39 -5.56 13.90
N LYS A 2 -34.13 -4.69 13.18
CA LYS A 2 -33.59 -3.94 12.01
C LYS A 2 -32.36 -3.06 12.32
N ARG A 3 -32.37 -2.33 13.45
CA ARG A 3 -31.25 -1.46 13.88
C ARG A 3 -29.97 -2.22 14.23
N ALA A 4 -30.09 -3.40 14.83
CA ALA A 4 -28.94 -4.25 15.17
C ALA A 4 -28.26 -4.81 13.92
N ARG A 5 -29.04 -5.21 12.90
CA ARG A 5 -28.51 -5.65 11.61
C ARG A 5 -27.81 -4.53 10.83
N ALA A 6 -28.40 -3.33 10.80
CA ALA A 6 -27.77 -2.17 10.15
C ALA A 6 -26.41 -1.82 10.80
N LYS A 7 -26.34 -1.86 12.14
CA LYS A 7 -25.09 -1.59 12.88
C LYS A 7 -24.02 -2.65 12.60
N ALA A 8 -24.39 -3.94 12.55
CA ALA A 8 -23.46 -5.02 12.24
C ALA A 8 -22.90 -4.94 10.81
N ILE A 9 -23.74 -4.55 9.84
CA ILE A 9 -23.31 -4.33 8.45
C ILE A 9 -22.33 -3.15 8.36
N ALA A 10 -22.63 -2.04 9.04
CA ALA A 10 -21.76 -0.86 9.04
C ALA A 10 -20.38 -1.13 9.67
N LEU A 11 -20.33 -1.91 10.77
CA LEU A 11 -19.07 -2.31 11.40
C LEU A 11 -18.24 -3.20 10.46
N LYS A 12 -18.86 -4.23 9.88
CA LYS A 12 -18.18 -5.13 8.93
C LYS A 12 -17.64 -4.38 7.71
N SER A 13 -18.43 -3.47 7.13
CA SER A 13 -17.94 -2.64 6.02
C SER A 13 -16.80 -1.70 6.42
N GLY A 14 -16.80 -1.17 7.64
CA GLY A 14 -15.70 -0.36 8.17
C GLY A 14 -14.40 -1.17 8.33
N ASP A 15 -14.51 -2.37 8.90
CA ASP A 15 -13.37 -3.28 9.08
C ASP A 15 -12.77 -3.72 7.73
N ASP A 16 -13.62 -4.05 6.76
CA ASP A 16 -13.19 -4.43 5.41
C ASP A 16 -12.46 -3.28 4.69
N VAL A 17 -12.93 -2.04 4.86
CA VAL A 17 -12.26 -0.85 4.31
C VAL A 17 -10.89 -0.64 4.98
N MET A 18 -10.82 -0.73 6.30
CA MET A 18 -9.57 -0.55 7.04
C MET A 18 -8.54 -1.62 6.66
N ASN A 19 -8.97 -2.87 6.49
CA ASN A 19 -8.11 -3.95 6.02
C ASN A 19 -7.54 -3.67 4.62
N LYS A 20 -8.36 -3.16 3.67
CA LYS A 20 -7.89 -2.80 2.32
C LYS A 20 -6.81 -1.71 2.35
N TRP A 21 -6.99 -0.68 3.19
CA TRP A 21 -6.00 0.38 3.36
C TRP A 21 -4.69 -0.12 3.96
N LEU A 22 -4.75 -1.00 4.97
CA LEU A 22 -3.56 -1.62 5.55
C LEU A 22 -2.82 -2.49 4.54
N TYR A 23 -3.53 -3.31 3.77
CA TYR A 23 -2.94 -4.11 2.70
C TYR A 23 -2.27 -3.26 1.63
N MET A 24 -2.89 -2.14 1.23
CA MET A 24 -2.31 -1.19 0.30
C MET A 24 -1.00 -0.60 0.85
N LEU A 25 -1.03 -0.09 2.08
CA LEU A 25 0.15 0.51 2.69
C LEU A 25 1.29 -0.51 2.83
N LEU A 26 0.97 -1.74 3.26
CA LEU A 26 1.93 -2.82 3.39
C LEU A 26 2.56 -3.18 2.04
N HIS A 27 1.75 -3.29 0.99
CA HIS A 27 2.25 -3.58 -0.35
C HIS A 27 3.15 -2.47 -0.88
N THR A 28 2.73 -1.20 -0.73
CA THR A 28 3.54 -0.04 -1.12
C THR A 28 4.86 0.01 -0.37
N ALA A 29 4.86 -0.22 0.95
CA ALA A 29 6.06 -0.25 1.76
C ALA A 29 7.00 -1.40 1.37
N ALA A 30 6.44 -2.59 1.14
CA ALA A 30 7.22 -3.75 0.68
C ALA A 30 7.84 -3.51 -0.70
N ALA A 31 7.10 -2.92 -1.64
CA ALA A 31 7.60 -2.58 -2.96
C ALA A 31 8.74 -1.54 -2.91
N ALA A 32 8.58 -0.49 -2.10
CA ALA A 32 9.61 0.52 -1.91
C ALA A 32 10.89 -0.07 -1.27
N ALA A 33 10.74 -0.92 -0.24
CA ALA A 33 11.86 -1.60 0.41
C ALA A 33 12.57 -2.55 -0.55
N PHE A 34 11.82 -3.34 -1.33
CA PHE A 34 12.37 -4.23 -2.36
C PHE A 34 13.21 -3.46 -3.38
N MET A 35 12.68 -2.36 -3.91
CA MET A 35 13.39 -1.53 -4.88
C MET A 35 14.64 -0.90 -4.29
N PHE A 36 14.57 -0.38 -3.06
CA PHE A 36 15.74 0.18 -2.38
C PHE A 36 16.86 -0.87 -2.20
N ILE A 37 16.51 -2.07 -1.73
CA ILE A 37 17.47 -3.16 -1.49
C ILE A 37 18.11 -3.60 -2.82
N LEU A 38 17.31 -3.78 -3.86
CA LEU A 38 17.79 -4.12 -5.20
C LEU A 38 18.81 -3.08 -5.68
N GLN A 39 18.47 -1.79 -5.57
CA GLN A 39 19.29 -0.72 -6.08
C GLN A 39 20.59 -0.54 -5.27
N ARG A 40 20.51 -0.67 -3.95
CA ARG A 40 21.65 -0.48 -3.05
C ARG A 40 22.64 -1.64 -3.07
N PHE A 41 22.13 -2.87 -3.04
CA PHE A 41 22.97 -4.06 -2.79
C PHE A 41 23.20 -4.91 -4.04
N VAL A 42 22.24 -4.99 -4.96
CA VAL A 42 22.39 -5.80 -6.17
C VAL A 42 23.01 -4.97 -7.29
N LEU A 43 22.51 -3.75 -7.49
CA LEU A 43 22.95 -2.85 -8.56
C LEU A 43 24.04 -1.86 -8.12
N GLN A 44 24.46 -1.91 -6.85
CA GLN A 44 25.56 -1.09 -6.28
C GLN A 44 25.42 0.41 -6.60
N SER A 45 24.17 0.91 -6.70
CA SER A 45 23.91 2.31 -7.01
C SER A 45 24.15 3.20 -5.80
N THR A 46 24.26 4.51 -6.05
CA THR A 46 24.37 5.52 -5.00
C THR A 46 23.11 5.53 -4.12
N LEU A 47 23.26 6.03 -2.89
CA LEU A 47 22.14 6.17 -1.96
C LEU A 47 21.04 7.07 -2.54
N GLU A 48 21.43 8.18 -3.15
CA GLU A 48 20.52 9.11 -3.82
C GLU A 48 19.68 8.40 -4.89
N SER A 49 20.32 7.69 -5.80
CA SER A 49 19.63 6.94 -6.86
C SER A 49 18.69 5.89 -6.28
N SER A 50 19.14 5.16 -5.25
CA SER A 50 18.33 4.13 -4.58
C SER A 50 17.06 4.70 -3.94
N LEU A 51 17.16 5.88 -3.31
CA LEU A 51 16.02 6.57 -2.70
C LEU A 51 15.04 7.10 -3.75
N ILE A 52 15.53 7.69 -4.85
CA ILE A 52 14.69 8.18 -5.95
C ILE A 52 13.87 7.04 -6.53
N TRP A 53 14.48 5.88 -6.80
CA TRP A 53 13.78 4.73 -7.35
C TRP A 53 12.79 4.11 -6.36
N ALA A 54 13.16 3.98 -5.08
CA ALA A 54 12.23 3.51 -4.04
C ALA A 54 10.98 4.40 -3.93
N MET A 55 11.18 5.73 -3.98
CA MET A 55 10.10 6.72 -3.98
C MET A 55 9.24 6.62 -5.25
N ALA A 56 9.85 6.56 -6.42
CA ALA A 56 9.14 6.48 -7.70
C ALA A 56 8.25 5.23 -7.78
N PHE A 57 8.79 4.06 -7.45
CA PHE A 57 8.04 2.81 -7.46
C PHE A 57 7.03 2.71 -6.32
N GLY A 58 7.37 3.21 -5.12
CA GLY A 58 6.44 3.29 -3.99
C GLY A 58 5.22 4.17 -4.31
N LEU A 59 5.44 5.36 -4.85
CA LEU A 59 4.37 6.26 -5.30
C LEU A 59 3.54 5.64 -6.41
N GLY A 60 4.17 5.00 -7.42
CA GLY A 60 3.47 4.31 -8.48
C GLY A 60 2.56 3.18 -7.97
N ALA A 61 3.08 2.34 -7.06
CA ALA A 61 2.31 1.27 -6.42
C ALA A 61 1.12 1.79 -5.60
N ALA A 62 1.34 2.88 -4.84
CA ALA A 62 0.27 3.52 -4.07
C ALA A 62 -0.86 4.05 -4.96
N VAL A 63 -0.53 4.70 -6.08
CA VAL A 63 -1.53 5.22 -7.02
C VAL A 63 -2.37 4.10 -7.64
N ILE A 64 -1.73 3.00 -8.06
CA ILE A 64 -2.44 1.86 -8.65
C ILE A 64 -3.38 1.22 -7.61
N ALA A 65 -2.90 0.99 -6.39
CA ALA A 65 -3.68 0.40 -5.32
C ALA A 65 -4.84 1.31 -4.86
N PHE A 66 -4.63 2.63 -4.83
CA PHE A 66 -5.68 3.61 -4.56
C PHE A 66 -6.80 3.52 -5.61
N LYS A 67 -6.44 3.46 -6.90
CA LYS A 67 -7.42 3.28 -7.98
C LYS A 67 -8.15 1.93 -7.91
N GLN A 68 -7.50 0.87 -7.43
CA GLN A 68 -8.14 -0.44 -7.24
C GLN A 68 -9.11 -0.46 -6.05
N THR A 69 -8.81 0.29 -4.99
CA THR A 69 -9.64 0.33 -3.78
C THR A 69 -10.89 1.20 -3.98
N ASN A 70 -10.82 2.19 -4.87
CA ASN A 70 -11.93 3.08 -5.22
C ASN A 70 -12.70 2.63 -6.49
N ARG A 71 -12.54 1.36 -6.91
CA ARG A 71 -13.29 0.74 -8.01
C ARG A 71 -14.38 -0.17 -7.45
#